data_AF-A0A3D0U754-F1
#
_entry.id   AF-A0A3D0U754-F1
#
_cell.length_a   1.000
_cell.length_b   1.000
_cell.length_c   1.000
_cell.angle_alpha   90.00
_cell.angle_beta   90.00
_cell.angle_gamma   90.00
#
_symmetry.space_group_name_H-M   'P 1'
#
loop_
_entity.id
_entity.type
_entity.pdbx_description
1 polymer ?
#
loop_
_entity_poly.entity_id
_entity_poly.type
_entity_poly.pdbx_seq_one_letter_code
_entity_poly.pdbx_strand_id
1 'polypeptide(L)'
;MKRDLLIAFRQRTDMVNPLFFFVMVIALFPLGIGPEPSTLQKIGPGVIWIAALLSTLLSVDSLFRQDFDDGSLELALLSPQPL
;
A
#
# COMPACT_ATOMS: atom_id res chain seq x y z
N MET A 1 -14.36 17.34 -8.52
CA MET A 1 -14.87 16.72 -7.28
C MET A 1 -15.48 15.33 -7.52
N LYS A 2 -16.72 15.17 -8.01
CA LYS A 2 -17.32 13.81 -8.21
C LYS A 2 -16.63 12.97 -9.30
N ARG A 3 -16.12 13.62 -10.36
CA ARG A 3 -15.41 12.96 -11.46
C ARG A 3 -14.00 12.51 -11.06
N ASP A 4 -13.32 13.30 -10.23
CA ASP A 4 -11.99 12.95 -9.70
C ASP A 4 -12.08 11.80 -8.69
N LEU A 5 -13.16 11.76 -7.88
CA LEU A 5 -13.50 10.62 -7.03
C LEU A 5 -13.75 9.34 -7.84
N LEU A 6 -14.40 9.44 -9.00
CA LEU A 6 -14.66 8.31 -9.90
C LEU A 6 -13.37 7.79 -10.59
N ILE A 7 -12.42 8.67 -10.90
CA ILE A 7 -11.13 8.30 -11.47
C ILE A 7 -10.22 7.68 -10.39
N ALA A 8 -10.18 8.23 -9.18
CA ALA A 8 -9.54 7.59 -8.02
C ALA A 8 -10.15 6.22 -7.67
N PHE A 9 -11.43 6.00 -8.01
CA PHE A 9 -12.08 4.71 -7.86
C PHE A 9 -11.58 3.65 -8.87
N ARG A 10 -11.01 4.04 -10.02
CA ARG A 10 -10.42 3.11 -10.99
C ARG A 10 -9.04 2.60 -10.54
N GLN A 11 -8.35 3.38 -9.70
CA GLN A 11 -7.15 2.97 -8.92
C GLN A 11 -7.46 2.13 -7.66
N ARG A 12 -8.74 1.86 -7.34
CA ARG A 12 -9.07 1.09 -6.11
C ARG A 12 -8.57 -0.35 -6.14
N THR A 13 -8.47 -0.97 -7.31
CA THR A 13 -7.92 -2.33 -7.42
C THR A 13 -6.50 -2.37 -6.86
N ASP A 14 -5.71 -1.30 -7.03
CA ASP A 14 -4.33 -1.22 -6.55
C ASP A 14 -4.23 -0.90 -5.06
N MET A 15 -5.24 -0.23 -4.49
CA MET A 15 -5.31 -0.06 -3.03
C MET A 15 -5.72 -1.35 -2.32
N VAL A 16 -6.44 -2.26 -3.00
CA VAL A 16 -6.93 -3.52 -2.41
C VAL A 16 -5.78 -4.49 -2.17
N ASN A 17 -4.80 -4.58 -3.08
CA ASN A 17 -3.70 -5.54 -2.99
C ASN A 17 -2.78 -5.33 -1.74
N PRO A 18 -2.27 -4.12 -1.44
CA PRO A 18 -1.53 -3.82 -0.21
C PRO A 18 -2.36 -4.06 1.04
N LEU A 19 -3.67 -3.72 1.00
CA LEU A 19 -4.57 -3.91 2.14
C LEU A 19 -4.74 -5.40 2.48
N PHE A 20 -4.89 -6.25 1.47
CA PHE A 20 -4.93 -7.70 1.64
C PHE A 20 -3.61 -8.24 2.20
N PHE A 21 -2.49 -7.74 1.69
CA PHE A 21 -1.17 -8.11 2.20
C PHE A 21 -1.01 -7.73 3.69
N PHE A 22 -1.41 -6.53 4.07
CA PHE A 22 -1.39 -6.06 5.46
C PHE A 22 -2.21 -6.97 6.38
N VAL A 23 -3.44 -7.32 5.97
CA VAL A 23 -4.31 -8.24 6.73
C VAL A 23 -3.69 -9.63 6.82
N MET A 24 -3.12 -10.16 5.72
CA MET A 24 -2.43 -11.45 5.72
C MET A 24 -1.26 -11.47 6.70
N VAL A 25 -0.41 -10.44 6.71
CA VAL A 25 0.75 -10.34 7.61
C VAL A 25 0.30 -10.32 9.06
N ILE A 26 -0.70 -9.51 9.41
CA ILE A 26 -1.22 -9.42 10.78
C ILE A 26 -1.86 -10.74 11.22
N ALA A 27 -2.50 -11.49 10.32
CA ALA A 27 -3.07 -12.79 10.63
C ALA A 27 -2.02 -13.91 10.74
N LEU A 28 -0.98 -13.88 9.91
CA LEU A 28 0.09 -14.89 9.87
C LEU A 28 1.06 -14.77 11.05
N PHE A 29 1.35 -13.56 11.52
CA PHE A 29 2.25 -13.32 12.64
C PHE A 29 1.88 -14.11 13.93
N PRO A 30 0.65 -14.02 14.46
CA PRO A 30 0.23 -14.82 15.62
C PRO A 30 0.25 -16.32 15.34
N LEU A 31 -0.01 -16.74 14.10
CA LEU A 31 0.02 -18.15 13.72
C LEU A 31 1.46 -18.72 13.72
N GLY A 32 2.45 -17.93 13.31
CA GLY A 32 3.86 -18.33 13.28
C GLY A 32 4.58 -18.26 14.64
N ILE A 33 4.24 -17.28 15.47
CA ILE A 33 4.89 -17.06 16.78
C ILE A 33 4.17 -17.82 17.91
N GLY A 34 2.90 -18.15 17.70
CA GLY A 34 2.03 -18.77 18.69
C GLY A 34 1.13 -17.73 19.40
N PRO A 35 -0.06 -18.14 19.88
CA PRO A 35 -1.08 -17.24 20.41
C PRO A 35 -0.81 -16.78 21.86
N GLU A 36 0.46 -16.70 22.29
CA GLU A 36 0.79 -16.34 23.67
C GLU A 36 0.56 -14.83 23.93
N PRO A 37 -0.39 -14.44 24.79
CA PRO A 37 -0.82 -13.04 24.92
C PRO A 37 0.29 -12.11 25.41
N SER A 38 1.14 -12.62 26.30
CA SER A 38 2.33 -11.93 26.86
C SER A 38 3.32 -11.53 25.76
N THR A 39 3.52 -12.41 24.78
CA THR A 39 4.39 -12.19 23.64
C THR A 39 3.71 -11.22 22.66
N LEU A 40 2.46 -11.49 22.27
CA LEU A 40 1.66 -10.63 21.39
C LEU A 40 1.55 -9.17 21.85
N GLN A 41 1.43 -8.90 23.15
CA GLN A 41 1.41 -7.54 23.67
C GLN A 41 2.75 -6.80 23.51
N LYS A 42 3.87 -7.52 23.58
CA LYS A 42 5.21 -6.94 23.42
C LYS A 42 5.55 -6.69 21.94
N ILE A 43 5.24 -7.64 21.06
CA ILE A 43 5.56 -7.55 19.63
C ILE A 43 4.48 -6.89 18.78
N GLY A 44 3.22 -6.87 19.22
CA GLY A 44 2.06 -6.37 18.46
C GLY A 44 2.25 -4.97 17.86
N PRO A 45 2.69 -3.96 18.63
CA PRO A 45 2.94 -2.62 18.09
C PRO A 45 3.98 -2.64 16.97
N GLY A 46 5.06 -3.42 17.12
CA GLY A 46 6.11 -3.54 16.11
C GLY A 46 5.60 -4.22 14.84
N VAL A 47 4.81 -5.28 14.99
CA VAL A 47 4.21 -6.00 13.84
C VAL A 47 3.29 -5.09 13.03
N ILE A 48 2.47 -4.27 13.70
CA ILE A 48 1.58 -3.32 13.02
C ILE A 48 2.39 -2.31 12.20
N TRP A 49 3.46 -1.74 12.77
CA TRP A 49 4.33 -0.80 12.05
C TRP A 49 5.06 -1.46 10.87
N ILE A 50 5.58 -2.68 11.04
CA ILE A 50 6.26 -3.42 9.97
C ILE A 50 5.28 -3.75 8.84
N ALA A 51 4.08 -4.26 9.18
CA ALA A 51 3.06 -4.57 8.19
C ALA A 51 2.63 -3.31 7.41
N ALA A 52 2.46 -2.18 8.10
CA ALA A 52 2.11 -0.91 7.47
C ALA A 52 3.21 -0.42 6.52
N LEU A 53 4.48 -0.50 6.93
CA LEU A 53 5.62 -0.12 6.10
C LEU A 53 5.75 -1.02 4.86
N LEU A 54 5.65 -2.34 5.03
CA LEU A 54 5.70 -3.29 3.90
C LEU A 54 4.54 -3.10 2.92
N SER A 55 3.34 -2.89 3.45
CA SER A 55 2.16 -2.55 2.64
C SER A 55 2.37 -1.25 1.87
N THR A 56 2.97 -0.23 2.50
CA THR A 56 3.25 1.05 1.86
C THR A 56 4.28 0.89 0.74
N LEU A 57 5.33 0.09 0.97
CA LEU A 57 6.34 -0.24 -0.04
C LEU A 57 5.73 -0.90 -1.28
N LEU A 58 4.84 -1.89 -1.08
CA LEU A 58 4.10 -2.57 -2.14
C LEU A 58 3.16 -1.61 -2.89
N SER A 59 2.46 -0.74 -2.16
CA SER A 59 1.57 0.26 -2.75
C SER A 59 2.34 1.22 -3.66
N VAL A 60 3.50 1.68 -3.22
CA VAL A 60 4.34 2.61 -3.98
C VAL A 60 4.86 1.95 -5.27
N ASP A 61 5.36 0.72 -5.23
CA ASP A 61 5.83 0.02 -6.45
C ASP A 61 4.69 -0.15 -7.48
N SER A 62 3.48 -0.51 -7.02
CA SER A 62 2.33 -0.65 -7.92
C SER A 62 1.91 0.69 -8.55
N LEU A 63 1.96 1.78 -7.77
CA LEU A 63 1.59 3.12 -8.21
C LEU A 63 2.56 3.62 -9.29
N PHE A 64 3.87 3.49 -9.05
CA PHE A 64 4.90 3.89 -10.02
C PHE A 64 4.84 3.09 -11.32
N ARG A 65 4.55 1.79 -11.23
CA ARG A 65 4.46 0.92 -12.40
C ARG A 65 3.24 1.26 -13.26
N GLN A 66 2.12 1.62 -12.64
CA GLN A 66 0.94 2.12 -13.36
C GLN A 66 1.17 3.48 -14.01
N ASP A 67 1.78 4.43 -13.30
CA ASP A 67 2.07 5.75 -13.86
C ASP A 67 3.04 5.67 -15.06
N PHE A 68 3.90 4.65 -15.07
CA PHE A 68 4.80 4.34 -16.19
C PHE A 68 4.04 3.73 -17.37
N ASP A 69 3.20 2.72 -17.13
CA ASP A 69 2.43 2.04 -18.18
C ASP A 69 1.34 2.93 -18.81
N ASP A 70 0.80 3.91 -18.06
CA ASP A 70 -0.25 4.84 -18.53
C ASP A 70 0.33 6.11 -19.23
N GLY A 71 1.66 6.22 -19.37
CA GLY A 71 2.34 7.34 -20.05
C GLY A 71 2.27 8.68 -19.30
N SER A 72 1.68 8.71 -18.11
CA SER A 72 1.56 9.88 -17.23
C SER A 72 2.93 10.42 -16.83
N LEU A 73 3.91 9.53 -16.62
CA LEU A 73 5.31 9.88 -16.35
C LEU A 73 5.97 10.64 -17.50
N GLU A 74 5.72 10.24 -18.74
CA GLU A 74 6.21 10.95 -19.94
C GLU A 74 5.51 12.31 -20.10
N LEU A 75 4.21 12.38 -19.77
CA LEU A 75 3.45 13.63 -19.78
C LEU A 75 3.93 14.61 -18.69
N ALA A 76 4.34 14.11 -17.51
CA ALA A 76 4.93 14.90 -16.44
C ALA A 76 6.32 15.44 -16.81
N LEU A 77 7.14 14.62 -17.49
CA LEU A 77 8.44 15.03 -18.05
C LEU A 77 8.32 16.07 -19.17
N LEU A 78 7.25 16.00 -19.96
CA LEU A 78 6.94 16.96 -21.03
C LEU A 78 6.13 18.17 -20.53
N SER A 79 5.66 18.16 -19.28
CA SER A 79 4.86 19.26 -18.73
C SER A 79 5.73 20.50 -18.56
N PRO A 80 5.30 21.67 -19.07
CA PRO A 80 6.06 22.91 -18.89
C PRO A 80 6.05 23.25 -17.41
N GLN A 81 7.22 23.12 -16.77
CA GLN A 81 7.44 23.55 -15.40
C GLN A 81 6.95 25.00 -15.24
N PRO A 82 5.98 25.28 -14.36
CA PRO A 82 5.61 26.66 -14.07
C PRO A 82 6.77 27.27 -13.27
N LEU A 83 7.37 28.32 -13.85
CA LEU A 83 8.36 29.19 -13.21
C LEU A 83 7.76 29.92 -12.01
#